data_AF-A0A2J8A515-F1
#
_entry.id   AF-A0A2J8A515-F1
#
_cell.length_a   1.000
_cell.length_b   1.000
_cell.length_c   1.000
_cell.angle_alpha   90.00
_cell.angle_beta   90.00
_cell.angle_gamma   90.00
#
_symmetry.space_group_name_H-M   'P 1'
#
loop_
_entity.id
_entity.type
_entity.pdbx_description
1 polymer ?
#
loop_
_entity_poly.entity_id
_entity_poly.type
_entity_poly.pdbx_seq_one_letter_code
_entity_poly.pdbx_strand_id
1 'polypeptide(L)'
;MFLICVDAGTTPFQLCPCASFSLIAKNFKDQSKDKIERFNDVVFHKLPDLARGLNVALSDIASDGYLSKDGNLTLRVEISSVCANWVKTRQLQQPALPPSMLEVLGGDLLALLDEPGDTADLTITAGDRTFHVHRAILTGRCPYFKTLFAAAFADSSAKELTLADTNPDALALLLRYMYGGVLDDCARELLKPAAALADRLLLAADVYGTLLQRLRCTATHETIVEDMLWADGRGDKQLLDDLQQEYLDRIDCAKTKGVDLLAQRSPQLMARLFKALASSSSKRQRTC
;
A
#
# COMPACT_ATOMS: atom_id res chain seq x y z
N MET A 1 8.08 -12.61 -18.39
CA MET A 1 7.50 -11.46 -17.67
C MET A 1 6.42 -12.01 -16.76
N PHE A 2 6.71 -12.16 -15.46
CA PHE A 2 5.68 -12.56 -14.50
C PHE A 2 5.02 -11.26 -14.00
N LEU A 3 3.84 -10.95 -14.54
CA LEU A 3 2.96 -9.97 -13.91
C LEU A 3 2.33 -10.68 -12.72
N ILE A 4 2.84 -10.41 -11.52
CA ILE A 4 2.26 -10.92 -10.29
C ILE A 4 0.97 -10.11 -10.04
N CYS A 5 -0.18 -10.69 -10.37
CA CYS A 5 -1.46 -10.15 -9.94
C CYS A 5 -1.61 -10.37 -8.44
N VAL A 6 -1.75 -9.29 -7.69
CA VAL A 6 -2.15 -9.32 -6.27
C VAL A 6 -3.59 -9.85 -6.19
N ASP A 7 -3.83 -10.74 -5.24
CA ASP A 7 -5.08 -11.48 -5.07
C ASP A 7 -6.30 -10.55 -5.00
N ALA A 8 -7.28 -10.75 -5.87
CA ALA A 8 -8.50 -9.93 -5.95
C ALA A 8 -9.33 -9.91 -4.65
N GLY A 9 -9.13 -10.89 -3.75
CA GLY A 9 -9.73 -10.88 -2.41
C GLY A 9 -9.02 -9.96 -1.40
N THR A 10 -7.82 -9.46 -1.72
CA THR A 10 -6.98 -8.62 -0.84
C THR A 10 -6.69 -7.23 -1.42
N THR A 11 -7.05 -7.01 -2.68
CA THR A 11 -6.88 -5.74 -3.38
C THR A 11 -8.01 -4.77 -2.98
N PRO A 12 -7.72 -3.57 -2.44
CA PRO A 12 -8.74 -2.57 -2.12
C PRO A 12 -9.68 -2.33 -3.31
N PHE A 13 -10.96 -2.08 -3.05
CA PHE A 13 -12.00 -1.86 -4.08
C PHE A 13 -11.64 -0.79 -5.15
N GLN A 14 -10.65 0.05 -4.84
CA GLN A 14 -10.15 1.14 -5.69
C GLN A 14 -8.97 0.75 -6.60
N LEU A 15 -8.29 -0.39 -6.37
CA LEU A 15 -7.21 -0.89 -7.22
C LEU A 15 -7.79 -1.92 -8.19
N CYS A 16 -8.25 -1.44 -9.35
CA CYS A 16 -8.75 -2.30 -10.42
C CYS A 16 -7.63 -3.24 -10.91
N PRO A 17 -7.87 -4.56 -11.08
CA PRO A 17 -6.95 -5.44 -11.80
C PRO A 17 -7.14 -5.23 -13.31
N CYS A 18 -7.26 -3.98 -13.78
CA CYS A 18 -7.43 -3.66 -15.19
C CYS A 18 -6.26 -2.85 -15.70
N ALA A 19 -5.58 -3.34 -16.75
CA ALA A 19 -4.52 -2.60 -17.39
C ALA A 19 -4.66 -2.57 -18.92
N SER A 20 -4.24 -1.47 -19.51
CA SER A 20 -4.02 -1.35 -20.94
C SER A 20 -2.56 -1.66 -21.24
N PHE A 21 -2.30 -2.53 -22.22
CA PHE A 21 -0.96 -2.87 -22.64
C PHE A 21 -0.88 -3.18 -24.13
N SER A 22 0.31 -3.08 -24.70
CA SER A 22 0.61 -3.43 -26.08
C SER A 22 1.70 -4.48 -26.13
N LEU A 23 1.52 -5.53 -26.93
CA LEU A 23 2.59 -6.43 -27.34
C LEU A 23 3.13 -5.97 -28.69
N ILE A 24 4.45 -5.90 -28.80
CA ILE A 24 5.15 -5.37 -29.97
C ILE A 24 6.24 -6.37 -30.37
N ALA A 25 6.14 -6.95 -31.56
CA ALA A 25 7.25 -7.66 -32.20
C ALA A 25 8.02 -6.68 -33.09
N LYS A 26 9.29 -6.46 -32.75
CA LYS A 26 10.15 -5.53 -33.49
C LYS A 26 10.69 -6.14 -34.76
N ASN A 27 10.65 -5.37 -35.84
CA ASN A 27 11.29 -5.70 -37.09
C ASN A 27 12.66 -4.98 -37.17
N PHE A 28 13.73 -5.75 -37.31
CA PHE A 28 15.10 -5.26 -37.33
C PHE A 28 15.50 -4.63 -38.67
N LYS A 29 14.75 -4.90 -39.75
CA LYS A 29 15.03 -4.35 -41.08
C LYS A 29 14.24 -3.05 -41.32
N ASP A 30 13.02 -2.96 -40.79
CA ASP A 30 12.13 -1.83 -41.01
C ASP A 30 11.17 -1.64 -39.82
N GLN A 31 11.38 -0.60 -39.02
CA GLN A 31 10.56 -0.31 -37.84
C GLN A 31 9.09 -0.01 -38.17
N SER A 32 8.77 0.41 -39.40
CA SER A 32 7.37 0.61 -39.82
C SER A 32 6.60 -0.70 -39.93
N LYS A 33 7.31 -1.83 -40.00
CA LYS A 33 6.75 -3.18 -39.99
C LYS A 33 6.62 -3.77 -38.59
N ASP A 34 6.85 -3.03 -37.51
CA ASP A 34 6.62 -3.54 -36.16
C ASP A 34 5.19 -4.05 -36.01
N LYS A 35 5.02 -5.31 -35.60
CA LYS A 35 3.70 -5.90 -35.35
C LYS A 35 3.27 -5.54 -33.94
N ILE A 36 2.21 -4.74 -33.83
CA ILE A 36 1.70 -4.21 -32.57
C ILE A 36 0.29 -4.73 -32.35
N GLU A 37 0.05 -5.38 -31.23
CA GLU A 37 -1.29 -5.71 -30.75
C GLU A 37 -1.57 -4.96 -29.46
N ARG A 38 -2.67 -4.20 -29.44
CA ARG A 38 -3.05 -3.37 -28.29
C ARG A 38 -4.24 -3.98 -27.59
N PHE A 39 -4.13 -4.09 -26.28
CA PHE A 39 -5.19 -4.53 -25.41
C PHE A 39 -5.55 -3.38 -24.47
N ASN A 40 -6.77 -2.88 -24.60
CA ASN A 40 -7.28 -1.79 -23.77
C ASN A 40 -8.18 -2.36 -22.67
N ASP A 41 -8.08 -1.78 -21.46
CA ASP A 41 -8.97 -2.04 -20.32
C ASP A 41 -9.10 -3.54 -19.98
N VAL A 42 -7.98 -4.27 -20.03
CA VAL A 42 -7.96 -5.72 -19.81
C VAL A 42 -8.15 -6.03 -18.34
N VAL A 43 -9.26 -6.69 -17.97
CA VAL A 43 -9.46 -7.21 -16.62
C VAL A 43 -8.68 -8.52 -16.45
N PHE A 44 -7.73 -8.52 -15.53
CA PHE A 44 -6.95 -9.71 -15.17
C PHE A 44 -7.74 -10.53 -14.13
N HIS A 45 -8.02 -11.78 -14.46
CA HIS A 45 -8.65 -12.74 -13.56
C HIS A 45 -7.66 -13.85 -13.16
N LYS A 46 -7.92 -14.54 -12.05
CA LYS A 46 -7.03 -15.54 -11.41
C LYS A 46 -6.88 -16.87 -12.19
N LEU A 47 -7.41 -17.00 -13.41
CA LEU A 47 -7.40 -18.24 -14.21
C LEU A 47 -6.54 -18.12 -15.48
N PRO A 48 -5.87 -19.20 -15.93
CA PRO A 48 -4.68 -19.14 -16.80
C PRO A 48 -4.97 -19.09 -18.30
N ASP A 49 -6.25 -19.16 -18.72
CA ASP A 49 -6.59 -19.63 -20.07
C ASP A 49 -6.93 -18.54 -21.09
N LEU A 50 -6.81 -17.25 -20.75
CA LEU A 50 -6.86 -16.22 -21.78
C LEU A 50 -5.46 -16.03 -22.38
N ALA A 51 -5.08 -16.94 -23.29
CA ALA A 51 -3.94 -16.74 -24.17
C ALA A 51 -4.20 -15.52 -25.06
N ARG A 52 -3.89 -14.34 -24.55
CA ARG A 52 -3.82 -13.09 -25.31
C ARG A 52 -2.43 -12.97 -25.88
N GLY A 53 -2.31 -12.98 -27.20
CA GLY A 53 -1.01 -13.16 -27.82
C GLY A 53 -0.94 -12.58 -29.21
N LEU A 54 0.22 -12.00 -29.48
CA LEU A 54 0.59 -11.48 -30.78
C LEU A 54 0.91 -12.64 -31.73
N ASN A 55 0.06 -12.84 -32.72
CA ASN A 55 0.28 -13.86 -33.75
C ASN A 55 1.28 -13.34 -34.80
N VAL A 56 2.50 -13.87 -34.75
CA VAL A 56 3.50 -13.68 -35.80
C VAL A 56 3.76 -15.03 -36.45
N ALA A 57 3.44 -15.16 -37.74
CA ALA A 57 3.69 -16.40 -38.46
C ALA A 57 5.20 -16.71 -38.49
N LEU A 58 5.56 -17.98 -38.31
CA LEU A 58 6.96 -18.44 -38.34
C LEU A 58 7.67 -18.09 -39.66
N SER A 59 6.92 -18.06 -40.78
CA SER A 59 7.40 -17.58 -42.07
C SER A 59 7.88 -16.13 -42.02
N ASP A 60 7.12 -15.27 -41.36
CA ASP A 60 7.41 -13.83 -41.25
C ASP A 60 8.60 -13.61 -40.32
N ILE A 61 8.69 -14.41 -39.25
CA ILE A 61 9.84 -14.39 -38.33
C ILE A 61 11.13 -14.71 -39.09
N ALA A 62 11.13 -15.77 -39.89
CA ALA A 62 12.32 -16.25 -40.57
C ALA A 62 12.75 -15.38 -41.77
N SER A 63 11.81 -14.72 -42.45
CA SER A 63 12.09 -14.09 -43.76
C SER A 63 11.88 -12.58 -43.82
N ASP A 64 11.02 -12.00 -42.97
CA ASP A 64 10.58 -10.60 -43.11
C ASP A 64 11.28 -9.64 -42.12
N GLY A 65 12.40 -10.04 -41.52
CA GLY A 65 13.26 -9.14 -40.75
C GLY A 65 12.94 -9.03 -39.25
N TYR A 66 12.06 -9.85 -38.71
CA TYR A 66 11.82 -9.92 -37.26
C TYR A 66 12.88 -10.72 -36.50
N LEU A 67 13.68 -11.52 -37.21
CA LEU A 67 14.88 -12.15 -36.67
C LEU A 67 16.10 -11.27 -36.98
N SER A 68 16.90 -10.97 -35.96
CA SER A 68 18.18 -10.30 -36.14
C SER A 68 19.15 -11.20 -36.92
N LYS A 69 20.27 -10.61 -37.39
CA LYS A 69 21.34 -11.38 -38.05
C LYS A 69 21.94 -12.48 -37.16
N ASP A 70 21.82 -12.32 -35.85
CA ASP A 70 22.30 -13.28 -34.84
C ASP A 70 21.21 -14.28 -34.40
N GLY A 71 20.03 -14.25 -35.02
CA GLY A 71 18.94 -15.17 -34.72
C GLY A 71 18.01 -14.71 -33.57
N ASN A 72 18.08 -13.44 -33.15
CA ASN A 72 17.29 -12.96 -32.01
C ASN A 72 15.95 -12.35 -32.44
N LEU A 73 14.87 -12.69 -31.74
CA LEU A 73 13.55 -12.05 -31.83
C LEU A 73 13.35 -11.12 -30.63
N THR A 74 12.93 -9.87 -30.85
CA THR A 74 12.62 -8.94 -29.75
C THR A 74 11.12 -8.69 -29.64
N LEU A 75 10.57 -9.08 -28.48
CA LEU A 75 9.21 -8.76 -28.08
C LEU A 75 9.25 -7.69 -26.98
N ARG A 76 8.49 -6.61 -27.16
CA ARG A 76 8.35 -5.53 -26.18
C ARG A 76 6.91 -5.48 -25.70
N VAL A 77 6.72 -5.37 -24.39
CA VAL A 77 5.42 -5.14 -23.78
C VAL A 77 5.41 -3.72 -23.21
N GLU A 78 4.49 -2.89 -23.66
CA GLU A 78 4.29 -1.54 -23.14
C GLU A 78 2.98 -1.49 -22.36
N ILE A 79 3.03 -1.24 -21.06
CA ILE A 79 1.82 -1.09 -20.22
C ILE A 79 1.55 0.41 -20.08
N SER A 80 0.37 0.87 -20.50
CA SER A 80 0.05 2.30 -20.66
C SER A 80 -0.85 2.86 -19.55
N SER A 81 -1.60 2.04 -18.81
CA SER A 81 -2.45 2.49 -17.72
C SER A 81 -2.99 1.33 -16.88
N VAL A 82 -3.13 1.51 -15.57
CA VAL A 82 -4.05 0.74 -14.71
C VAL A 82 -5.26 1.64 -14.46
N CYS A 83 -6.41 1.29 -14.98
CA CYS A 83 -7.41 2.30 -15.38
C CYS A 83 -8.18 2.93 -14.22
N ALA A 84 -7.99 4.25 -14.04
CA ALA A 84 -8.84 5.14 -13.25
C ALA A 84 -10.30 5.28 -13.80
N ASN A 85 -10.54 4.89 -15.05
CA ASN A 85 -11.87 5.02 -15.69
C ASN A 85 -12.87 3.93 -15.29
N TRP A 86 -12.42 2.77 -14.81
CA TRP A 86 -13.31 1.70 -14.33
C TRP A 86 -14.20 2.17 -13.17
N VAL A 87 -13.63 2.96 -12.25
CA VAL A 87 -14.34 3.50 -11.09
C VAL A 87 -15.55 4.34 -11.53
N LYS A 88 -15.37 5.21 -12.54
CA LYS A 88 -16.44 6.09 -13.05
C LYS A 88 -17.57 5.30 -13.72
N THR A 89 -17.24 4.34 -14.58
CA THR A 89 -18.25 3.59 -15.34
C THR A 89 -19.02 2.62 -14.46
N ARG A 90 -18.40 2.04 -13.43
CA ARG A 90 -19.07 1.10 -12.51
C ARG A 90 -19.85 1.79 -11.38
N GLN A 91 -19.38 2.95 -10.87
CA GLN A 91 -20.17 3.78 -9.94
C GLN A 91 -21.50 4.22 -10.57
N LEU A 92 -21.52 4.47 -11.88
CA LEU A 92 -22.74 4.86 -12.61
C LEU A 92 -23.69 3.69 -12.91
N GLN A 93 -23.22 2.44 -12.83
CA GLN A 93 -23.99 1.25 -13.23
C GLN A 93 -24.41 0.34 -12.07
N GLN A 94 -23.93 0.59 -10.85
CA GLN A 94 -24.55 -0.03 -9.68
C GLN A 94 -25.84 0.73 -9.35
N PRO A 95 -27.01 0.08 -9.27
CA PRO A 95 -28.13 0.70 -8.58
C PRO A 95 -27.63 1.01 -7.18
N ALA A 96 -27.71 2.28 -6.76
CA ALA A 96 -27.30 2.68 -5.43
C ALA A 96 -28.12 1.87 -4.43
N LEU A 97 -27.51 0.81 -3.87
CA LEU A 97 -28.09 0.12 -2.74
C LEU A 97 -28.23 1.19 -1.65
N PRO A 98 -29.39 1.30 -1.00
CA PRO A 98 -29.53 2.25 0.10
C PRO A 98 -28.43 1.93 1.13
N PRO A 99 -27.78 2.96 1.68
CA PRO A 99 -26.69 2.77 2.63
C PRO A 99 -27.19 1.91 3.79
N SER A 100 -26.35 0.99 4.25
CA SER A 100 -26.70 0.16 5.39
C SER A 100 -26.92 1.04 6.62
N MET A 101 -27.75 0.58 7.58
CA MET A 101 -27.98 1.31 8.83
C MET A 101 -26.68 1.66 9.56
N LEU A 102 -25.65 0.80 9.44
CA LEU A 102 -24.34 1.03 10.04
C LEU A 102 -23.54 2.12 9.33
N GLU A 103 -23.65 2.23 7.99
CA GLU A 103 -23.02 3.31 7.23
C GLU A 103 -23.67 4.66 7.54
N VAL A 104 -24.99 4.69 7.68
CA VAL A 104 -25.72 5.91 8.08
C VAL A 104 -25.29 6.34 9.48
N LEU A 105 -25.26 5.42 10.45
CA LEU A 105 -24.78 5.72 11.81
C LEU A 105 -23.33 6.22 11.82
N GLY A 106 -22.44 5.60 11.04
CA GLY A 106 -21.06 6.05 10.92
C GLY A 106 -20.95 7.46 10.36
N GLY A 107 -21.78 7.80 9.37
CA GLY A 107 -21.90 9.15 8.81
C GLY A 107 -22.41 10.17 9.83
N ASP A 108 -23.45 9.83 10.59
CA ASP A 108 -24.01 10.69 11.64
C ASP A 108 -22.99 10.98 12.75
N LEU A 109 -22.20 9.97 13.16
CA LEU A 109 -21.12 10.16 14.13
C LEU A 109 -19.99 11.01 13.55
N LEU A 110 -19.59 10.80 12.29
CA LEU A 110 -18.59 11.65 11.65
C LEU A 110 -19.03 13.12 11.59
N ALA A 111 -20.32 13.40 11.35
CA ALA A 111 -20.85 14.76 11.40
C ALA A 111 -20.67 15.40 12.78
N LEU A 112 -20.76 14.64 13.89
CA LEU A 112 -20.44 15.14 15.23
C LEU A 112 -18.94 15.45 15.43
N LEU A 113 -18.05 14.82 14.67
CA LEU A 113 -16.61 15.13 14.70
C LEU A 113 -16.30 16.39 13.88
N ASP A 114 -16.96 16.54 12.72
CA ASP A 114 -16.74 17.64 11.81
C ASP A 114 -17.38 18.94 12.34
N GLU A 115 -18.57 18.86 12.95
CA GLU A 115 -19.31 19.98 13.56
C GLU A 115 -19.66 19.68 15.03
N PRO A 116 -18.68 19.69 15.94
CA PRO A 116 -18.87 19.26 17.32
C PRO A 116 -19.77 20.16 18.17
N GLY A 117 -19.97 21.43 17.75
CA GLY A 117 -20.81 22.40 18.46
C GLY A 117 -20.55 22.46 19.97
N ASP A 118 -21.63 22.60 20.74
CA ASP A 118 -21.58 22.61 22.21
C ASP A 118 -21.60 21.20 22.83
N THR A 119 -21.63 20.13 22.02
CA THR A 119 -21.72 18.75 22.52
C THR A 119 -20.37 18.11 22.82
N ALA A 120 -19.28 18.65 22.27
CA ALA A 120 -17.93 18.21 22.61
C ALA A 120 -17.58 18.56 24.06
N ASP A 121 -17.12 17.56 24.80
CA ASP A 121 -16.80 17.64 26.23
C ASP A 121 -15.30 17.49 26.52
N LEU A 122 -14.48 17.37 25.48
CA LEU A 122 -13.03 17.28 25.55
C LEU A 122 -12.37 18.01 24.37
N THR A 123 -11.28 18.72 24.64
CA THR A 123 -10.39 19.26 23.62
C THR A 123 -9.06 18.51 23.66
N ILE A 124 -8.66 17.90 22.55
CA ILE A 124 -7.36 17.25 22.40
C ILE A 124 -6.44 18.16 21.58
N THR A 125 -5.26 18.45 22.09
CA THR A 125 -4.21 19.17 21.35
C THR A 125 -3.14 18.18 20.89
N ALA A 126 -2.82 18.19 19.59
CA ALA A 126 -1.72 17.42 19.01
C ALA A 126 -0.91 18.32 18.07
N GLY A 127 0.35 18.56 18.41
CA GLY A 127 1.18 19.52 17.70
C GLY A 127 0.56 20.92 17.73
N ASP A 128 0.29 21.46 16.55
CA ASP A 128 -0.30 22.78 16.31
C ASP A 128 -1.83 22.76 16.12
N ARG A 129 -2.48 21.59 16.21
CA ARG A 129 -3.91 21.44 15.98
C ARG A 129 -4.67 21.02 17.24
N THR A 130 -5.87 21.56 17.36
CA THR A 130 -6.84 21.27 18.43
C THR A 130 -8.06 20.56 17.85
N PHE A 131 -8.55 19.55 18.56
CA PHE A 131 -9.67 18.72 18.17
C PHE A 131 -10.72 18.73 19.28
N HIS A 132 -11.93 19.22 18.99
CA HIS A 132 -13.06 19.14 19.91
C HIS A 132 -13.76 17.80 19.68
N VAL A 133 -13.78 16.97 20.72
CA VAL A 133 -14.17 15.55 20.63
C VAL A 133 -15.05 15.16 21.81
N HIS A 134 -15.59 13.95 21.73
CA HIS A 134 -16.57 13.43 22.68
C HIS A 134 -15.96 12.25 23.45
N ARG A 135 -15.81 12.40 24.77
CA ARG A 135 -15.17 11.43 25.66
C ARG A 135 -15.85 10.07 25.62
N ALA A 136 -17.18 10.06 25.55
CA ALA A 136 -17.97 8.84 25.50
C ALA A 136 -17.61 7.97 24.27
N ILE A 137 -17.46 8.61 23.10
CA ILE A 137 -17.10 7.92 21.86
C ILE A 137 -15.68 7.38 21.97
N LEU A 138 -14.71 8.21 22.36
CA LEU A 138 -13.32 7.77 22.52
C LEU A 138 -13.17 6.63 23.53
N THR A 139 -13.85 6.71 24.67
CA THR A 139 -13.88 5.66 25.71
C THR A 139 -14.44 4.34 25.18
N GLY A 140 -15.47 4.39 24.34
CA GLY A 140 -16.08 3.20 23.73
C GLY A 140 -15.22 2.56 22.64
N ARG A 141 -14.35 3.33 21.98
CA ARG A 141 -13.65 2.93 20.76
C ARG A 141 -12.14 2.76 20.92
N CYS A 142 -11.57 3.27 22.00
CA CYS A 142 -10.12 3.27 22.23
C CYS A 142 -9.79 2.88 23.69
N PRO A 143 -9.11 1.73 23.90
CA PRO A 143 -8.70 1.25 25.23
C PRO A 143 -7.81 2.24 26.00
N TYR A 144 -6.94 2.98 25.31
CA TYR A 144 -6.12 4.03 25.92
C TYR A 144 -7.00 5.09 26.58
N PHE A 145 -7.95 5.68 25.83
CA PHE A 145 -8.86 6.70 26.37
C PHE A 145 -9.79 6.14 27.45
N LYS A 146 -10.23 4.89 27.30
CA LYS A 146 -11.02 4.21 28.34
C LYS A 146 -10.28 4.13 29.67
N THR A 147 -8.98 3.80 29.62
CA THR A 147 -8.15 3.72 30.81
C THR A 147 -7.86 5.11 31.37
N LEU A 148 -7.51 6.06 30.50
CA LEU A 148 -7.20 7.44 30.85
C LEU A 148 -8.37 8.13 31.59
N PHE A 149 -9.60 7.90 31.14
CA PHE A 149 -10.79 8.53 31.70
C PHE A 149 -11.46 7.72 32.83
N ALA A 150 -10.89 6.59 33.23
CA ALA A 150 -11.33 5.91 34.44
C ALA A 150 -11.06 6.80 35.67
N ALA A 151 -11.97 6.79 36.65
CA ALA A 151 -12.00 7.71 37.80
C ALA A 151 -10.74 7.71 38.72
N ALA A 152 -9.72 6.92 38.40
CA ALA A 152 -8.48 6.78 39.16
C ALA A 152 -7.35 7.74 38.71
N PHE A 153 -7.52 8.50 37.62
CA PHE A 153 -6.48 9.37 37.07
C PHE A 153 -6.82 10.86 37.24
N ALA A 154 -5.80 11.69 37.48
CA ALA A 154 -5.97 13.15 37.59
C ALA A 154 -6.60 13.78 36.33
N ASP A 155 -6.32 13.20 35.17
CA ASP A 155 -6.84 13.64 33.87
C ASP A 155 -8.30 13.23 33.63
N SER A 156 -8.88 12.40 34.51
CA SER A 156 -10.24 11.89 34.34
C SER A 156 -11.31 12.99 34.41
N SER A 157 -11.03 14.17 35.00
CA SER A 157 -11.94 15.33 34.97
C SER A 157 -11.48 16.45 34.05
N ALA A 158 -10.35 16.30 33.35
CA ALA A 158 -9.79 17.36 32.51
C ALA A 158 -10.64 17.57 31.25
N LYS A 159 -10.94 18.85 30.94
CA LYS A 159 -11.60 19.25 29.69
C LYS A 159 -10.63 19.40 28.52
N GLU A 160 -9.34 19.38 28.81
CA GLU A 160 -8.26 19.53 27.84
C GLU A 160 -7.25 18.41 28.04
N LEU A 161 -6.75 17.85 26.94
CA LEU A 161 -5.74 16.80 26.92
C LEU A 161 -4.71 17.11 25.85
N THR A 162 -3.43 17.09 26.22
CA THR A 162 -2.34 17.25 25.23
C THR A 162 -1.73 15.90 24.91
N LEU A 163 -1.74 15.53 23.62
CA LEU A 163 -1.00 14.39 23.10
C LEU A 163 0.32 14.89 22.53
N ALA A 164 1.36 14.89 23.37
CA ALA A 164 2.72 15.24 22.96
C ALA A 164 3.23 14.31 21.84
N ASP A 165 4.18 14.81 21.05
CA ASP A 165 4.87 14.07 19.96
C ASP A 165 3.92 13.35 18.99
N THR A 166 2.75 13.96 18.75
CA THR A 166 1.70 13.39 17.90
C THR A 166 1.54 14.21 16.64
N ASN A 167 1.70 13.54 15.48
CA ASN A 167 1.39 14.14 14.20
C ASN A 167 -0.14 14.40 14.13
N PRO A 168 -0.57 15.65 13.84
CA PRO A 168 -1.99 16.00 13.91
C PRO A 168 -2.82 15.36 12.80
N ASP A 169 -2.26 15.13 11.61
CA ASP A 169 -2.95 14.45 10.52
C ASP A 169 -3.17 12.96 10.84
N ALA A 170 -2.21 12.35 11.53
CA ALA A 170 -2.33 10.97 11.99
C ALA A 170 -3.45 10.85 13.04
N LEU A 171 -3.52 11.81 13.97
CA LEU A 171 -4.61 11.85 14.94
C LEU A 171 -5.96 12.09 14.25
N ALA A 172 -6.04 13.00 13.29
CA ALA A 172 -7.26 13.28 12.54
C ALA A 172 -7.77 12.01 11.82
N LEU A 173 -6.89 11.27 11.14
CA LEU A 173 -7.22 10.00 10.50
C LEU A 173 -7.79 8.97 11.48
N LEU A 174 -7.15 8.82 12.65
CA LEU A 174 -7.59 7.85 13.65
C LEU A 174 -8.86 8.28 14.40
N LEU A 175 -9.09 9.59 14.59
CA LEU A 175 -10.36 10.11 15.11
C LEU A 175 -11.50 9.80 14.16
N ARG A 176 -11.32 10.02 12.85
CA ARG A 176 -12.33 9.63 11.85
C ARG A 176 -12.63 8.13 11.90
N TYR A 177 -11.62 7.28 12.05
CA TYR A 177 -11.83 5.85 12.29
C TYR A 177 -12.62 5.56 13.58
N MET A 178 -12.31 6.24 14.68
CA MET A 178 -13.01 6.03 15.96
C MET A 178 -14.49 6.38 15.86
N TYR A 179 -14.84 7.43 15.12
CA TYR A 179 -16.21 7.89 14.91
C TYR A 179 -16.97 7.11 13.83
N GLY A 180 -16.38 6.98 12.64
CA GLY A 180 -17.03 6.38 11.47
C GLY A 180 -16.83 4.88 11.32
N GLY A 181 -15.91 4.27 12.08
CA GLY A 181 -15.61 2.83 12.02
C GLY A 181 -14.84 2.39 10.76
N VAL A 182 -14.55 3.31 9.84
CA VAL A 182 -13.83 3.06 8.59
C VAL A 182 -12.50 3.79 8.63
N LEU A 183 -11.42 3.08 8.28
CA LEU A 183 -10.10 3.69 8.16
C LEU A 183 -9.90 4.22 6.74
N ASP A 184 -10.11 5.53 6.58
CA ASP A 184 -9.95 6.24 5.30
C ASP A 184 -8.57 6.00 4.68
N ASP A 185 -8.48 6.13 3.36
CA ASP A 185 -7.18 6.12 2.67
C ASP A 185 -6.39 7.39 3.01
N CYS A 186 -5.07 7.28 3.03
CA CYS A 186 -4.19 8.39 3.38
C CYS A 186 -2.92 8.38 2.54
N ALA A 187 -2.24 9.53 2.52
CA ALA A 187 -0.94 9.66 1.90
C ALA A 187 0.07 8.70 2.54
N ARG A 188 1.00 8.16 1.74
CA ARG A 188 2.01 7.19 2.19
C ARG A 188 2.83 7.71 3.37
N GLU A 189 3.17 8.98 3.35
CA GLU A 189 3.94 9.68 4.38
C GLU A 189 3.25 9.60 5.75
N LEU A 190 1.92 9.48 5.77
CA LEU A 190 1.13 9.39 6.99
C LEU A 190 1.05 7.96 7.56
N LEU A 191 1.42 6.93 6.81
CA LEU A 191 1.25 5.53 7.24
C LEU A 191 2.09 5.20 8.48
N LYS A 192 3.36 5.62 8.52
CA LYS A 192 4.26 5.42 9.68
C LYS A 192 3.77 6.16 10.92
N PRO A 193 3.50 7.49 10.89
CA PRO A 193 2.99 8.19 12.06
C PRO A 193 1.61 7.70 12.50
N ALA A 194 0.70 7.37 11.57
CA ALA A 194 -0.60 6.78 11.91
C ALA A 194 -0.45 5.41 12.58
N ALA A 195 0.43 4.53 12.06
CA ALA A 195 0.65 3.22 12.64
C ALA A 195 1.27 3.32 14.05
N ALA A 196 2.26 4.19 14.23
CA ALA A 196 2.86 4.43 15.54
C ALA A 196 1.84 5.00 16.54
N LEU A 197 0.96 5.90 16.09
CA LEU A 197 -0.09 6.46 16.94
C LEU A 197 -1.18 5.43 17.26
N ALA A 198 -1.58 4.61 16.30
CA ALA A 198 -2.57 3.55 16.52
C ALA A 198 -2.11 2.53 17.57
N ASP A 199 -0.83 2.13 17.49
CA ASP A 199 -0.16 1.29 18.48
C ASP A 199 -0.12 1.97 19.86
N ARG A 200 0.30 3.24 19.92
CA ARG A 200 0.34 4.03 21.17
C ARG A 200 -1.02 4.21 21.82
N LEU A 201 -2.08 4.37 21.02
CA LEU A 201 -3.46 4.51 21.48
C LEU A 201 -4.15 3.15 21.71
N LEU A 202 -3.43 2.03 21.54
CA LEU A 202 -3.94 0.68 21.73
C LEU A 202 -5.22 0.41 20.91
N LEU A 203 -5.29 0.96 19.70
CA LEU A 203 -6.42 0.72 18.80
C LEU A 203 -6.47 -0.76 18.39
N ALA A 204 -7.62 -1.18 17.87
CA ALA A 204 -7.84 -2.56 17.47
C ALA A 204 -6.75 -3.03 16.48
N ALA A 205 -6.33 -4.29 16.61
CA ALA A 205 -5.17 -4.84 15.90
C ALA A 205 -5.32 -4.80 14.37
N ASP A 206 -6.56 -4.81 13.89
CA ASP A 206 -6.91 -4.65 12.48
C ASP A 206 -6.53 -3.27 11.92
N VAL A 207 -6.62 -2.20 12.72
CA VAL A 207 -6.19 -0.84 12.29
C VAL A 207 -4.70 -0.80 12.05
N TYR A 208 -3.92 -1.26 13.02
CA TYR A 208 -2.46 -1.31 12.90
C TYR A 208 -2.04 -2.23 11.75
N GLY A 209 -2.64 -3.42 11.66
CA GLY A 209 -2.39 -4.36 10.56
C GLY A 209 -2.72 -3.77 9.18
N THR A 210 -3.84 -3.06 9.05
CA THR A 210 -4.24 -2.39 7.80
C THR A 210 -3.23 -1.31 7.39
N LEU A 211 -2.76 -0.49 8.33
CA LEU A 211 -1.76 0.54 8.06
C LEU A 211 -0.42 -0.07 7.63
N LEU A 212 0.01 -1.16 8.28
CA LEU A 212 1.22 -1.87 7.88
C LEU A 212 1.09 -2.55 6.51
N GLN A 213 -0.08 -3.13 6.22
CA GLN A 213 -0.34 -3.71 4.90
C GLN A 213 -0.28 -2.63 3.80
N ARG A 214 -0.90 -1.47 4.02
CA ARG A 214 -0.82 -0.32 3.11
C ARG A 214 0.64 0.16 2.95
N LEU A 215 1.43 0.18 4.03
CA LEU A 215 2.85 0.55 3.98
C LEU A 215 3.65 -0.40 3.09
N ARG A 216 3.42 -1.72 3.23
CA ARG A 216 4.07 -2.76 2.42
C ARG A 216 3.67 -2.67 0.95
N CYS A 217 2.38 -2.57 0.66
CA CYS A 217 1.87 -2.50 -0.71
C CYS A 217 2.35 -1.25 -1.47
N THR A 218 2.69 -0.18 -0.75
CA THR A 218 3.21 1.07 -1.34
C THR A 218 4.73 1.19 -1.22
N ALA A 219 5.43 0.18 -0.71
CA ALA A 219 6.88 0.18 -0.63
C ALA A 219 7.50 0.16 -2.02
N THR A 220 8.51 0.99 -2.24
CA THR A 220 9.27 1.12 -3.49
C THR A 220 10.73 0.78 -3.26
N HIS A 221 11.51 0.59 -4.33
CA HIS A 221 12.96 0.39 -4.21
C HIS A 221 13.69 1.58 -3.55
N GLU A 222 13.09 2.77 -3.56
CA GLU A 222 13.64 3.97 -2.91
C GLU A 222 13.27 4.05 -1.43
N THR A 223 12.11 3.53 -1.02
CA THR A 223 11.58 3.69 0.35
C THR A 223 11.76 2.46 1.24
N ILE A 224 11.96 1.28 0.66
CA ILE A 224 12.01 0.01 1.39
C ILE A 224 13.12 -0.05 2.44
N VAL A 225 14.27 0.60 2.21
CA VAL A 225 15.35 0.66 3.18
C VAL A 225 14.93 1.48 4.41
N GLU A 226 14.29 2.62 4.20
CA GLU A 226 13.80 3.47 5.28
C GLU A 226 12.63 2.81 6.03
N ASP A 227 11.81 2.01 5.35
CA ASP A 227 10.76 1.21 5.98
C ASP A 227 11.35 0.12 6.87
N MET A 228 12.39 -0.59 6.39
CA MET A 228 13.10 -1.58 7.20
C MET A 228 13.75 -0.95 8.43
N LEU A 229 14.42 0.20 8.27
CA LEU A 229 15.02 0.93 9.40
C LEU A 229 13.97 1.39 10.41
N TRP A 230 12.80 1.82 9.93
CA TRP A 230 11.70 2.20 10.80
C TRP A 230 11.12 1.00 11.57
N ALA A 231 10.95 -0.15 10.91
CA ALA A 231 10.51 -1.39 11.56
C ALA A 231 11.53 -1.90 12.59
N ASP A 232 12.82 -1.90 12.25
CA ASP A 232 13.94 -2.28 13.11
C ASP A 232 14.01 -1.39 14.37
N GLY A 233 13.89 -0.07 14.18
CA GLY A 233 13.90 0.89 15.29
C GLY A 233 12.74 0.71 16.28
N ARG A 234 11.63 0.11 15.86
CA ARG A 234 10.49 -0.24 16.73
C ARG A 234 10.55 -1.67 17.27
N GLY A 235 11.50 -2.48 16.81
CA GLY A 235 11.57 -3.90 17.13
C GLY A 235 10.43 -4.74 16.52
N ASP A 236 9.76 -4.23 15.47
CA ASP A 236 8.70 -4.96 14.76
C ASP A 236 9.31 -6.02 13.84
N LYS A 237 9.60 -7.19 14.43
CA LYS A 237 10.28 -8.29 13.74
C LYS A 237 9.49 -8.82 12.55
N GLN A 238 8.17 -8.90 12.68
CA GLN A 238 7.33 -9.43 11.61
C GLN A 238 7.35 -8.51 10.39
N LEU A 239 7.14 -7.20 10.61
CA LEU A 239 7.22 -6.22 9.53
C LEU A 239 8.61 -6.17 8.91
N LEU A 240 9.66 -6.26 9.73
CA LEU A 240 11.04 -6.27 9.25
C LEU A 240 11.31 -7.49 8.35
N ASP A 241 10.88 -8.67 8.77
CA ASP A 241 11.05 -9.91 7.99
C ASP A 241 10.30 -9.83 6.65
N ASP A 242 9.07 -9.31 6.67
CA ASP A 242 8.25 -9.10 5.48
C ASP A 242 8.89 -8.10 4.49
N LEU A 243 9.39 -6.96 4.98
CA LEU A 243 10.06 -5.95 4.15
C LEU A 243 11.40 -6.45 3.62
N GLN A 244 12.12 -7.28 4.38
CA GLN A 244 13.35 -7.91 3.90
C GLN A 244 13.10 -8.86 2.75
N GLN A 245 12.05 -9.69 2.82
CA GLN A 245 11.70 -10.57 1.70
C GLN A 245 11.36 -9.75 0.46
N GLU A 246 10.53 -8.73 0.61
CA GLU A 246 10.18 -7.83 -0.49
C GLU A 246 11.41 -7.12 -1.10
N TYR A 247 12.41 -6.79 -0.27
CA TYR A 247 13.67 -6.21 -0.74
C TYR A 247 14.50 -7.24 -1.53
N LEU A 248 14.62 -8.46 -1.02
CA LEU A 248 15.37 -9.55 -1.66
C LEU A 248 14.76 -9.95 -3.01
N ASP A 249 13.42 -10.02 -3.09
CA ASP A 249 12.70 -10.35 -4.33
C ASP A 249 12.91 -9.30 -5.44
N ARG A 250 13.21 -8.05 -5.08
CA ARG A 250 13.40 -6.92 -6.01
C ARG A 250 14.86 -6.64 -6.38
N ILE A 251 15.83 -7.24 -5.68
CA ILE A 251 17.27 -6.99 -5.89
C ILE A 251 17.77 -7.42 -7.27
N ASP A 252 17.12 -8.39 -7.93
CA ASP A 252 17.47 -8.79 -9.30
C ASP A 252 17.32 -7.64 -10.33
N CYS A 253 16.68 -6.53 -9.95
CA CYS A 253 16.32 -5.43 -10.85
C CYS A 253 16.97 -4.07 -10.55
N ALA A 254 17.68 -3.86 -9.43
CA ALA A 254 18.07 -2.51 -9.01
C ALA A 254 19.46 -2.37 -8.36
N LYS A 255 20.26 -1.44 -8.89
CA LYS A 255 21.28 -0.71 -8.13
C LYS A 255 20.56 0.08 -7.02
N THR A 256 20.38 -0.51 -5.86
CA THR A 256 19.59 0.11 -4.79
C THR A 256 20.35 1.30 -4.21
N LYS A 257 19.83 2.52 -4.45
CA LYS A 257 20.15 3.68 -3.61
C LYS A 257 19.68 3.35 -2.18
N GLY A 258 20.55 3.55 -1.19
CA GLY A 258 20.22 3.31 0.22
C GLY A 258 20.98 2.16 0.89
N VAL A 259 21.77 1.37 0.16
CA VAL A 259 22.66 0.37 0.79
C VAL A 259 23.70 1.05 1.70
N ASP A 260 24.25 2.18 1.28
CA ASP A 260 25.18 2.97 2.10
C ASP A 260 24.48 3.54 3.35
N LEU A 261 23.25 4.05 3.19
CA LEU A 261 22.42 4.54 4.30
C LEU A 261 22.11 3.42 5.30
N LEU A 262 21.80 2.22 4.80
CA LEU A 262 21.55 1.04 5.61
C LEU A 262 22.81 0.61 6.38
N ALA A 263 23.96 0.55 5.70
CA ALA A 263 25.24 0.21 6.32
C ALA A 263 25.62 1.22 7.43
N GLN A 264 25.30 2.51 7.24
CA GLN A 264 25.53 3.55 8.24
C GLN A 264 24.56 3.48 9.42
N ARG A 265 23.26 3.28 9.17
CA ARG A 265 22.22 3.38 10.21
C ARG A 265 21.93 2.07 10.94
N SER A 266 22.09 0.92 10.29
CA SER A 266 21.94 -0.39 10.93
C SER A 266 22.93 -1.41 10.32
N PRO A 267 24.19 -1.42 10.80
CA PRO A 267 25.21 -2.38 10.34
C PRO A 267 24.81 -3.84 10.53
N GLN A 268 24.03 -4.13 11.58
CA GLN A 268 23.53 -5.47 11.87
C GLN A 268 22.50 -5.93 10.82
N LEU A 269 21.57 -5.04 10.46
CA LEU A 269 20.57 -5.31 9.43
C LEU A 269 21.24 -5.50 8.07
N MET A 270 22.27 -4.70 7.75
CA MET A 270 23.08 -4.86 6.54
C MET A 270 23.80 -6.21 6.50
N ALA A 271 24.46 -6.61 7.60
CA ALA A 271 25.13 -7.90 7.68
C ALA A 271 24.15 -9.07 7.52
N ARG A 272 22.93 -8.94 8.06
CA ARG A 272 21.86 -9.93 7.91
C ARG A 272 21.40 -10.06 6.45
N LEU A 273 21.15 -8.96 5.76
CA LEU A 273 20.78 -8.96 4.33
C LEU A 273 21.91 -9.54 3.47
N PHE A 274 23.16 -9.17 3.75
CA PHE A 274 24.31 -9.70 3.02
C PHE A 274 24.44 -11.22 3.17
N LYS A 275 24.24 -11.76 4.38
CA LYS A 275 24.19 -13.21 4.62
C LYS A 275 23.03 -13.87 3.86
N ALA A 276 21.85 -13.25 3.85
CA ALA A 276 20.69 -13.75 3.10
C ALA A 276 20.99 -13.84 1.60
N LEU A 277 21.58 -12.80 1.02
CA LEU A 277 22.01 -12.75 -0.38
C LEU A 277 23.06 -13.81 -0.73
N ALA A 278 24.07 -13.99 0.13
CA ALA A 278 25.10 -15.01 -0.07
C ALA A 278 24.51 -16.43 -0.02
N SER A 279 23.47 -16.65 0.79
CA SER A 279 22.79 -17.95 0.87
C SER A 279 21.83 -18.21 -0.30
N SER A 280 21.21 -17.16 -0.86
CA SER A 280 20.31 -17.28 -2.02
C SER A 280 21.08 -17.49 -3.33
N SER A 281 22.27 -16.89 -3.50
CA SER A 281 23.15 -17.15 -4.64
C SER A 281 23.70 -18.57 -4.65
N SER A 282 24.05 -19.13 -3.48
CA SER A 282 24.49 -20.52 -3.33
C SER A 282 23.39 -21.54 -3.64
N LYS A 283 22.11 -21.21 -3.35
CA LYS A 283 20.96 -22.04 -3.76
C LYS A 283 20.74 -22.01 -5.28
N ARG A 284 20.91 -20.85 -5.94
CA ARG A 284 20.79 -20.70 -7.39
C ARG A 284 21.89 -21.47 -8.17
N GLN A 285 23.10 -21.59 -7.62
CA GLN A 285 24.20 -22.36 -8.24
C GLN A 285 24.05 -23.89 -8.13
N ARG A 286 23.24 -24.40 -7.20
CA ARG A 286 23.05 -25.86 -7.00
C ARG A 286 21.94 -26.46 -7.86
N THR A 287 21.18 -25.63 -8.56
CA THR A 287 20.03 -26.02 -9.40
C THR A 287 20.31 -25.88 -10.90
N CYS A 288 21.57 -25.66 -11.30
CA CYS A 288 22.02 -25.73 -12.69
C CYS A 288 22.85 -26.99 -12.92
#